data_AF-A0AAV0XIZ9-F1
#
_entry.id   AF-A0AAV0XIZ9-F1
#
_cell.length_a   1.000
_cell.length_b   1.000
_cell.length_c   1.000
_cell.angle_alpha   90.00
_cell.angle_beta   90.00
_cell.angle_gamma   90.00
#
_symmetry.space_group_name_H-M   'P 1'
#
loop_
_entity.id
_entity.type
_entity.pdbx_description
1 polymer ?
#
loop_
_entity_poly.entity_id
_entity_poly.type
_entity_poly.pdbx_seq_one_letter_code
_entity_poly.pdbx_strand_id
1 'polypeptide(L)'
;MARDLFSSVGMQINPSKSHAINIENGNLTPKVITLLDSSEIPSLSHTDRIKYERYFKDEIIFDEKEFLISLEKDFRNLVTSPLLRGDQKLNILNQYVYPNLIYPLQTTPVDLLHQSFLKRVDMLIRQGVREICGLPADTPIPVFYSGRKVRGLGMLRTFWEASLQHLAIAQKLSRINY
;
A
#
# COMPACT_ATOMS: atom_id res chain seq x y z
N MET A 1 -12.72 -12.69 -31.07
CA MET A 1 -11.29 -12.29 -31.19
C MET A 1 -10.53 -12.44 -29.87
N ALA A 2 -10.80 -11.67 -28.80
CA ALA A 2 -10.04 -11.81 -27.53
C ALA A 2 -10.29 -13.14 -26.78
N ARG A 3 -11.55 -13.58 -26.68
CA ARG A 3 -11.92 -14.86 -26.05
C ARG A 3 -11.26 -16.06 -26.75
N ASP A 4 -11.23 -16.04 -28.07
CA ASP A 4 -10.64 -17.12 -28.88
C ASP A 4 -9.13 -17.21 -28.63
N LEU A 5 -8.46 -16.07 -28.46
CA LEU A 5 -7.06 -16.00 -28.08
C LEU A 5 -6.81 -16.57 -26.68
N PHE A 6 -7.62 -16.23 -25.68
CA PHE A 6 -7.51 -16.83 -24.34
C PHE A 6 -7.78 -18.34 -24.38
N SER A 7 -8.78 -18.78 -25.14
CA SER A 7 -9.09 -20.19 -25.29
C SER A 7 -7.96 -20.96 -25.97
N SER A 8 -7.24 -20.34 -26.91
CA SER A 8 -6.11 -20.97 -27.61
C SER A 8 -4.95 -21.35 -26.68
N VAL A 9 -4.84 -20.68 -25.53
CA VAL A 9 -3.86 -20.97 -24.47
C VAL A 9 -4.47 -21.66 -23.25
N GLY A 10 -5.71 -22.17 -23.37
CA GLY A 10 -6.41 -22.90 -22.29
C GLY A 10 -6.95 -22.00 -21.16
N MET A 11 -7.04 -20.69 -21.37
CA MET A 11 -7.61 -19.75 -20.41
C MET A 11 -9.09 -19.45 -20.68
N GLN A 12 -9.85 -19.17 -19.62
CA GLN A 12 -11.26 -18.77 -19.70
C GLN A 12 -11.47 -17.41 -19.04
N ILE A 13 -12.27 -16.56 -19.69
CA ILE A 13 -12.71 -15.29 -19.12
C ILE A 13 -13.79 -15.60 -18.08
N ASN A 14 -13.69 -14.99 -16.90
CA ASN A 14 -14.74 -15.04 -15.89
C ASN A 14 -15.57 -13.75 -15.94
N PRO A 15 -16.79 -13.76 -16.50
CA PRO A 15 -17.59 -12.55 -16.66
C PRO A 15 -17.92 -11.88 -15.31
N SER A 16 -18.10 -12.66 -14.24
CA SER A 16 -18.43 -12.13 -12.90
C SER A 16 -17.30 -11.31 -12.26
N LYS A 17 -16.05 -11.57 -12.64
CA LYS A 17 -14.87 -10.81 -12.19
C LYS A 17 -14.41 -9.77 -13.21
N SER A 18 -14.95 -9.81 -14.42
CA SER A 18 -14.55 -8.92 -15.51
C SER A 18 -15.44 -7.69 -15.51
N HIS A 19 -14.86 -6.53 -15.76
CA HIS A 19 -15.58 -5.29 -15.93
C HIS A 19 -15.01 -4.53 -17.13
N ALA A 20 -15.88 -3.84 -17.86
CA ALA A 20 -15.49 -3.01 -18.99
C ALA A 20 -15.28 -1.55 -18.56
N ILE A 21 -14.19 -0.93 -19.01
CA ILE A 21 -14.01 0.53 -18.96
C ILE A 21 -14.32 1.04 -20.36
N ASN A 22 -15.48 1.66 -20.56
CA ASN A 22 -15.87 2.22 -21.85
C ASN A 22 -15.73 3.75 -21.79
N ILE A 23 -14.88 4.30 -22.65
CA ILE A 23 -14.59 5.75 -22.71
C ILE A 23 -15.02 6.24 -24.08
N GLU A 24 -15.99 7.16 -24.11
CA GLU A 24 -16.51 7.79 -25.31
C GLU A 24 -16.35 9.31 -25.18
N ASN A 25 -15.63 9.95 -26.11
CA ASN A 25 -15.32 11.39 -26.07
C ASN A 25 -14.69 11.86 -24.75
N GLY A 26 -13.83 11.04 -24.15
CA GLY A 26 -13.15 11.34 -22.88
C GLY A 26 -14.00 11.10 -21.62
N ASN A 27 -15.25 10.65 -21.75
CA ASN A 27 -16.13 10.35 -20.63
C ASN A 27 -16.36 8.85 -20.48
N LEU A 28 -16.36 8.37 -19.24
CA LEU A 28 -16.83 7.03 -18.89
C LEU A 28 -18.32 6.91 -19.26
N THR A 29 -18.68 5.91 -20.06
CA THR A 29 -20.06 5.68 -20.51
C THR A 29 -20.47 4.25 -20.23
N PRO A 30 -21.67 4.00 -19.67
CA PRO A 30 -22.11 2.65 -19.38
C PRO A 30 -22.40 1.88 -20.68
N LYS A 31 -21.85 0.68 -20.80
CA LYS A 31 -22.02 -0.22 -21.94
C LYS A 31 -21.81 -1.67 -21.52
N VAL A 32 -22.76 -2.53 -21.84
CA VAL A 32 -22.64 -3.97 -21.59
C VAL A 32 -21.90 -4.62 -22.76
N ILE A 33 -20.84 -5.37 -22.48
CA ILE A 33 -20.16 -6.19 -23.49
C ILE A 33 -20.76 -7.59 -23.43
N THR A 34 -21.53 -7.95 -24.45
CA THR A 34 -22.08 -9.30 -24.60
C THR A 34 -21.05 -10.21 -25.27
N LEU A 35 -20.74 -11.33 -24.62
CA LEU A 35 -19.88 -12.39 -25.15
C LEU A 35 -20.69 -13.36 -26.04
N LEU A 36 -19.97 -14.18 -26.82
CA LEU A 36 -20.58 -15.13 -27.77
C LEU A 36 -21.49 -16.20 -27.14
N ASP A 37 -21.32 -16.48 -25.85
CA ASP A 37 -22.16 -17.39 -25.07
C ASP A 37 -23.30 -16.68 -24.33
N SER A 38 -23.62 -15.45 -24.76
CA SER A 38 -24.62 -14.58 -24.13
C SER A 38 -24.27 -14.16 -22.70
N SER A 39 -23.06 -14.45 -22.20
CA SER A 39 -22.62 -13.90 -20.92
C SER A 39 -22.27 -12.42 -21.06
N GLU A 40 -22.59 -11.64 -20.03
CA GLU A 40 -22.45 -10.18 -20.06
C GLU A 40 -21.32 -9.75 -19.14
N ILE A 41 -20.48 -8.85 -19.65
CA ILE A 41 -19.49 -8.13 -18.86
C ILE A 41 -20.04 -6.72 -18.64
N PRO A 42 -20.38 -6.34 -17.39
CA PRO A 42 -20.88 -5.02 -17.09
C PRO A 42 -19.79 -3.97 -17.24
N SER A 43 -20.15 -2.77 -17.69
CA SER A 43 -19.28 -1.60 -17.60
C SER A 43 -19.24 -1.05 -16.19
N LEU A 44 -18.11 -0.44 -15.84
CA LEU A 44 -17.97 0.36 -14.64
C LEU A 44 -18.79 1.67 -14.75
N SER A 45 -19.47 2.01 -13.66
CA SER A 45 -20.11 3.30 -13.45
C SER A 45 -19.11 4.33 -12.92
N HIS A 46 -19.43 5.63 -13.03
CA HIS A 46 -18.63 6.71 -12.43
C HIS A 46 -18.52 6.61 -10.89
N THR A 47 -19.42 5.88 -10.24
CA THR A 47 -19.36 5.70 -8.79
C THR A 47 -18.55 4.48 -8.36
N ASP A 48 -18.23 3.59 -9.30
CA ASP A 48 -17.57 2.33 -8.99
C ASP A 48 -16.11 2.57 -8.66
N ARG A 49 -15.67 1.95 -7.56
CA ARG A 49 -14.26 1.93 -7.20
C ARG A 49 -13.59 0.79 -7.96
N ILE A 50 -12.64 1.13 -8.82
CA ILE A 50 -11.86 0.12 -9.53
C ILE A 50 -10.73 -0.32 -8.62
N LYS A 51 -10.66 -1.60 -8.28
CA LYS A 51 -9.51 -2.16 -7.57
C LYS A 51 -8.52 -2.72 -8.58
N TYR A 52 -7.45 -1.97 -8.86
CA TYR A 52 -6.32 -2.42 -9.68
C TYR A 52 -5.02 -2.16 -8.90
N GLU A 53 -4.56 -3.12 -8.09
CA GLU A 53 -3.54 -2.93 -7.04
C GLU A 53 -3.91 -1.92 -5.94
N ARG A 54 -4.69 -0.87 -6.26
CA ARG A 54 -5.31 0.13 -5.38
C ARG A 54 -6.73 0.46 -5.82
N TYR A 55 -7.46 1.17 -4.97
CA TYR A 55 -8.77 1.70 -5.33
C TYR A 55 -8.62 3.01 -6.11
N PHE A 56 -9.31 3.09 -7.24
CA PHE A 56 -9.39 4.28 -8.08
C PHE A 56 -10.84 4.72 -8.23
N LYS A 57 -11.06 6.03 -8.22
CA LYS A 57 -12.31 6.67 -8.65
C LYS A 57 -11.97 8.06 -9.16
N ASP A 58 -11.66 8.16 -10.46
CA ASP A 58 -11.08 9.33 -11.14
C ASP A 58 -9.69 9.77 -10.60
N GLU A 59 -9.44 9.58 -9.31
CA GLU A 59 -8.18 9.77 -8.59
C GLU A 59 -7.82 8.53 -7.76
N ILE A 60 -6.58 8.48 -7.25
CA ILE A 60 -6.12 7.45 -6.32
C ILE A 60 -6.86 7.61 -4.99
N ILE A 61 -7.56 6.57 -4.54
CA ILE A 61 -8.17 6.53 -3.20
C ILE A 61 -7.21 5.80 -2.27
N PHE A 62 -6.73 6.50 -1.26
CA PHE A 62 -6.00 5.90 -0.14
C PHE A 62 -6.90 5.82 1.10
N ASP A 63 -7.34 4.61 1.45
CA ASP A 63 -8.11 4.38 2.67
C ASP A 63 -7.15 4.26 3.88
N GLU A 64 -6.87 5.41 4.50
CA GLU A 64 -6.02 5.48 5.68
C GLU A 64 -6.52 4.59 6.83
N LYS A 65 -7.85 4.42 6.98
CA LYS A 65 -8.45 3.67 8.09
C LYS A 65 -8.25 2.18 7.88
N GLU A 66 -8.60 1.66 6.71
CA GLU A 66 -8.41 0.26 6.36
C GLU A 66 -6.92 -0.11 6.47
N PHE A 67 -6.04 0.77 5.97
CA PHE A 67 -4.60 0.58 6.06
C PHE A 67 -4.11 0.50 7.51
N LEU A 68 -4.52 1.43 8.37
CA LEU A 68 -4.13 1.43 9.79
C LEU A 68 -4.64 0.19 10.53
N ILE A 69 -5.86 -0.26 10.24
CA ILE A 69 -6.43 -1.47 10.84
C ILE A 69 -5.61 -2.70 10.43
N SER A 70 -5.28 -2.83 9.15
CA SER A 70 -4.43 -3.94 8.67
C SER A 70 -3.05 -3.90 9.30
N LEU A 71 -2.42 -2.72 9.33
CA LEU A 71 -1.10 -2.54 9.91
C LEU A 71 -1.08 -2.85 11.40
N GLU A 72 -2.06 -2.36 12.17
CA GLU A 72 -2.16 -2.64 13.60
C GLU A 72 -2.33 -4.15 13.86
N LYS A 73 -3.14 -4.83 13.04
CA LYS A 73 -3.30 -6.29 13.10
C LYS A 73 -1.97 -7.01 12.86
N ASP A 74 -1.22 -6.60 11.83
CA ASP A 74 0.07 -7.22 11.49
C ASP A 74 1.11 -7.01 12.60
N PHE A 75 1.19 -5.79 13.16
CA PHE A 75 2.04 -5.50 14.31
C PHE A 75 1.65 -6.34 15.53
N ARG A 76 0.36 -6.43 15.83
CA ARG A 76 -0.13 -7.22 16.96
C ARG A 76 0.27 -8.68 16.81
N ASN A 77 0.05 -9.26 15.63
CA ASN A 77 0.45 -10.64 15.33
C ASN A 77 1.96 -10.86 15.49
N LEU A 78 2.77 -9.91 15.04
CA LEU A 78 4.23 -10.00 15.16
C LEU A 78 4.69 -9.93 16.62
N VAL A 79 4.15 -8.97 17.38
CA VAL A 79 4.51 -8.75 18.78
C VAL A 79 4.10 -9.95 19.64
N THR A 80 2.88 -10.46 19.48
CA THR A 80 2.36 -11.57 20.30
C THR A 80 2.84 -12.94 19.86
N SER A 81 3.47 -13.06 18.68
CA SER A 81 3.95 -14.35 18.17
C SER A 81 4.91 -15.02 19.18
N PRO A 82 4.61 -16.24 19.66
CA PRO A 82 5.50 -16.99 20.54
C PRO A 82 6.62 -17.70 19.76
N LEU A 83 6.53 -17.74 18.43
CA LEU A 83 7.42 -18.51 17.56
C LEU A 83 8.72 -17.78 17.22
N LEU A 84 8.80 -16.49 17.52
CA LEU A 84 9.92 -15.63 17.15
C LEU A 84 10.54 -14.97 18.38
N ARG A 85 11.87 -14.94 18.43
CA ARG A 85 12.63 -14.14 19.41
C ARG A 85 12.57 -12.66 19.05
N GLY A 86 12.89 -11.78 20.00
CA GLY A 86 12.79 -10.33 19.81
C GLY A 86 13.61 -9.81 18.62
N ASP A 87 14.85 -10.28 18.47
CA ASP A 87 15.73 -9.98 17.33
C ASP A 87 15.14 -10.45 15.98
N GLN A 88 14.55 -11.65 15.96
CA GLN A 88 13.86 -12.17 14.78
C GLN A 88 12.65 -11.32 14.42
N LYS A 89 11.86 -10.89 15.40
CA LYS A 89 10.72 -9.97 15.19
C LYS A 89 11.18 -8.64 14.60
N LEU A 90 12.29 -8.08 15.10
CA LEU A 90 12.86 -6.86 14.53
C LEU A 90 13.35 -7.04 13.08
N ASN A 91 13.87 -8.22 12.73
CA ASN A 91 14.23 -8.52 11.35
C ASN A 91 13.00 -8.59 10.44
N ILE A 92 11.90 -9.18 10.91
CA ILE A 92 10.63 -9.22 10.17
C ILE A 92 10.08 -7.81 9.93
N LEU A 93 10.23 -6.87 10.88
CA LEU A 93 9.86 -5.48 10.65
C LEU A 93 10.58 -4.88 9.44
N ASN A 94 11.89 -5.07 9.36
CA ASN A 94 12.70 -4.54 8.26
C ASN A 94 12.40 -5.24 6.92
N GLN A 95 12.13 -6.54 6.93
CA GLN A 95 11.97 -7.36 5.72
C GLN A 95 10.55 -7.33 5.15
N TYR A 96 9.53 -7.12 5.97
CA TYR A 96 8.13 -7.23 5.55
C TYR A 96 7.32 -5.97 5.86
N VAL A 97 7.37 -5.48 7.09
CA VAL A 97 6.51 -4.35 7.50
C VAL A 97 6.94 -3.04 6.84
N TYR A 98 8.25 -2.74 6.80
CA TYR A 98 8.74 -1.53 6.14
C TYR A 98 8.49 -1.54 4.63
N PRO A 99 8.78 -2.62 3.86
CA PRO A 99 8.40 -2.68 2.46
C PRO A 99 6.89 -2.48 2.21
N ASN A 100 6.04 -3.05 3.06
CA ASN A 100 4.59 -2.85 2.99
C ASN A 100 4.16 -1.39 3.25
N LEU A 101 4.99 -0.60 3.95
CA LEU A 101 4.78 0.84 4.15
C LEU A 101 5.32 1.66 2.97
N ILE A 102 6.47 1.30 2.42
CA ILE A 102 7.12 2.06 1.34
C ILE A 102 6.22 2.18 0.11
N TYR A 103 5.60 1.08 -0.33
CA TYR A 103 4.77 1.12 -1.53
C TYR A 103 3.60 2.13 -1.43
N PRO A 104 2.76 2.12 -0.37
CA PRO A 104 1.81 3.21 -0.08
C PRO A 104 2.41 4.61 -0.05
N LEU A 105 3.55 4.79 0.59
CA LEU A 105 4.19 6.10 0.70
C LEU A 105 4.75 6.61 -0.63
N GLN A 106 5.03 5.73 -1.60
CA GLN A 106 5.51 6.10 -2.93
C GLN A 106 4.38 6.43 -3.90
N THR A 107 3.31 5.64 -3.87
CA THR A 107 2.26 5.68 -4.90
C THR A 107 1.09 6.58 -4.53
N THR A 108 0.87 6.87 -3.25
CA THR A 108 -0.19 7.78 -2.83
C THR A 108 0.29 9.21 -2.97
N PRO A 109 -0.47 10.12 -3.62
CA PRO A 109 -0.16 11.55 -3.66
C PRO A 109 0.13 12.14 -2.26
N VAL A 110 1.11 13.05 -2.17
CA VAL A 110 1.58 13.61 -0.88
C VAL A 110 0.46 14.33 -0.13
N ASP A 111 -0.42 15.00 -0.86
CA ASP A 111 -1.59 15.72 -0.34
C ASP A 111 -2.62 14.79 0.33
N LEU A 112 -2.68 13.52 -0.10
CA LEU A 112 -3.52 12.49 0.52
C LEU A 112 -2.83 11.79 1.70
N LEU A 113 -1.53 12.03 1.95
CA LEU A 113 -0.78 11.49 3.08
C LEU A 113 -0.77 12.48 4.26
N HIS A 114 -1.87 12.53 5.00
CA HIS A 114 -2.00 13.46 6.10
C HIS A 114 -0.92 13.25 7.17
N GLN A 115 -0.41 14.35 7.75
CA GLN A 115 0.60 14.26 8.80
C GLN A 115 0.12 13.50 10.04
N SER A 116 -1.19 13.57 10.34
CA SER A 116 -1.84 12.81 11.41
C SER A 116 -1.72 11.30 11.19
N PHE A 117 -1.97 10.85 9.97
CA PHE A 117 -1.80 9.46 9.55
C PHE A 117 -0.35 9.00 9.71
N LEU A 118 0.61 9.76 9.16
CA LEU A 118 2.03 9.40 9.24
C LEU A 118 2.50 9.32 10.71
N LYS A 119 2.11 10.28 11.55
CA LYS A 119 2.40 10.25 13.00
C LYS A 119 1.78 9.04 13.70
N ARG A 120 0.57 8.63 13.30
CA ARG A 120 -0.12 7.46 13.86
C ARG A 120 0.62 6.17 13.49
N VAL A 121 1.03 6.03 12.23
CA VAL A 121 1.86 4.91 11.77
C VAL A 121 3.18 4.87 12.57
N ASP A 122 3.91 5.98 12.62
CA ASP A 122 5.15 6.10 13.39
C ASP A 122 4.98 5.69 14.86
N MET A 123 3.84 6.05 15.48
CA MET A 123 3.53 5.65 16.85
C MET A 123 3.26 4.15 16.99
N LEU A 124 2.53 3.52 16.06
CA LEU A 124 2.30 2.07 16.05
C LEU A 124 3.63 1.30 15.96
N ILE A 125 4.52 1.73 15.06
CA ILE A 125 5.84 1.10 14.91
C ILE A 125 6.64 1.23 16.21
N ARG A 126 6.70 2.42 16.83
CA ARG A 126 7.42 2.62 18.10
C ARG A 126 6.82 1.78 19.23
N GLN A 127 5.49 1.67 19.31
CA GLN A 127 4.83 0.83 20.31
C GLN A 127 5.19 -0.65 20.11
N GLY A 128 5.07 -1.17 18.89
CA GLY A 128 5.42 -2.56 18.60
C GLY A 128 6.89 -2.85 18.91
N VAL A 129 7.82 -1.96 18.53
CA VAL A 129 9.24 -2.13 18.87
C VAL A 129 9.50 -2.03 20.37
N ARG A 130 8.81 -1.13 21.08
CA ARG A 130 8.91 -1.04 22.54
C ARG A 130 8.53 -2.37 23.19
N GLU A 131 7.41 -2.96 22.76
CA GLU A 131 6.93 -4.25 23.29
C GLU A 131 7.88 -5.40 22.93
N ILE A 132 8.37 -5.47 21.69
CA ILE A 132 9.33 -6.50 21.24
C ILE A 132 10.63 -6.45 22.03
N CYS A 133 11.16 -5.25 22.26
CA CYS A 133 12.45 -5.05 22.93
C CYS A 133 12.33 -4.93 24.46
N GLY A 134 11.11 -4.92 25.02
CA GLY A 134 10.90 -4.68 26.45
C GLY A 134 11.36 -3.30 26.91
N LEU A 135 11.26 -2.28 26.05
CA LEU A 135 11.73 -0.92 26.35
C LEU A 135 10.75 -0.18 27.29
N PRO A 136 11.23 0.72 28.14
CA PRO A 136 10.38 1.57 28.98
C PRO A 136 9.41 2.45 28.18
N ALA A 137 8.26 2.78 28.78
CA ALA A 137 7.26 3.66 28.18
C ALA A 137 7.80 5.07 27.87
N ASP A 138 8.70 5.57 28.72
CA ASP A 138 9.37 6.87 28.64
C ASP A 138 10.60 6.90 27.72
N THR A 139 10.89 5.80 27.00
CA THR A 139 11.98 5.77 26.02
C THR A 139 11.87 6.96 25.06
N PRO A 140 12.91 7.83 24.97
CA PRO A 140 12.85 9.03 24.13
C PRO A 140 12.67 8.68 22.65
N ILE A 141 11.83 9.45 21.95
CA ILE A 141 11.58 9.29 20.50
C ILE A 141 12.88 9.23 19.67
N PRO A 142 13.92 10.06 19.94
CA PRO A 142 15.17 10.00 19.20
C PRO A 142 15.87 8.63 19.23
N VAL A 143 15.69 7.83 20.30
CA VAL A 143 16.31 6.49 20.40
C VAL A 143 15.80 5.57 19.30
N PHE A 144 14.53 5.66 18.92
CA PHE A 144 13.95 4.80 17.89
C PHE A 144 14.54 5.09 16.50
N TYR A 145 14.73 6.36 16.16
CA TYR A 145 15.10 6.79 14.80
C TYR A 145 16.60 7.00 14.59
N SER A 146 17.35 7.28 15.66
CA SER A 146 18.78 7.51 15.54
C SER A 146 19.51 6.26 15.05
N GLY A 147 20.61 6.46 14.33
CA GLY A 147 21.40 5.35 13.80
C GLY A 147 22.00 4.46 14.91
N ARG A 148 22.20 3.17 14.59
CA ARG A 148 22.75 2.19 15.54
C ARG A 148 24.13 2.56 16.08
N LYS A 149 24.94 3.30 15.30
CA LYS A 149 26.27 3.80 15.72
C LYS A 149 26.23 4.76 16.91
N VAL A 150 25.12 5.47 17.10
CA VAL A 150 24.90 6.42 18.20
C VAL A 150 23.91 5.87 19.23
N ARG A 151 23.84 4.55 19.38
CA ARG A 151 22.96 3.84 20.32
C ARG A 151 21.46 4.01 20.05
N GLY A 152 21.06 4.29 18.81
CA GLY A 152 19.66 4.25 18.39
C GLY A 152 19.27 2.91 17.76
N LEU A 153 18.00 2.75 17.39
CA LEU A 153 17.45 1.53 16.77
C LEU A 153 17.46 1.59 15.24
N GLY A 154 17.63 2.77 14.65
CA GLY A 154 17.69 2.98 13.20
C GLY A 154 16.38 2.63 12.49
N MET A 155 15.24 2.91 13.13
CA MET A 155 13.93 2.60 12.57
C MET A 155 13.54 3.57 11.47
N LEU A 156 12.70 3.10 10.55
CA LEU A 156 12.06 3.94 9.55
C LEU A 156 11.17 4.99 10.23
N ARG A 157 11.29 6.24 9.79
CA ARG A 157 10.38 7.32 10.18
C ARG A 157 9.47 7.66 9.02
N THR A 158 8.21 7.23 9.08
CA THR A 158 7.29 7.35 7.94
C THR A 158 7.01 8.80 7.55
N PHE A 159 7.04 9.72 8.52
CA PHE A 159 6.89 11.14 8.26
C PHE A 159 7.95 11.71 7.29
N TRP A 160 9.21 11.31 7.43
CA TRP A 160 10.28 11.75 6.51
C TRP A 160 10.32 10.89 5.26
N GLU A 161 10.10 9.59 5.42
CA GLU A 161 10.15 8.64 4.33
C GLU A 161 9.17 8.99 3.21
N ALA A 162 7.94 9.38 3.56
CA ALA A 162 6.94 9.82 2.59
C ALA A 162 7.52 10.91 1.66
N SER A 163 8.02 12.01 2.22
CA SER A 163 8.59 13.10 1.42
C SER A 163 9.82 12.69 0.63
N LEU A 164 10.69 11.85 1.22
CA LEU A 164 11.90 11.36 0.55
C LEU A 164 11.58 10.51 -0.67
N GLN A 165 10.57 9.65 -0.58
CA GLN A 165 10.14 8.80 -1.68
C GLN A 165 9.66 9.63 -2.88
N HIS A 166 8.81 10.63 -2.65
CA HIS A 166 8.35 11.52 -3.72
C HIS A 166 9.49 12.36 -4.32
N LEU A 167 10.41 12.87 -3.48
CA LEU A 167 11.58 13.60 -3.96
C LEU A 167 12.48 12.72 -4.84
N ALA A 168 12.75 11.49 -4.41
CA ALA A 168 13.57 10.54 -5.15
C ALA A 168 12.94 10.17 -6.50
N ILE A 169 11.63 9.95 -6.53
CA ILE A 169 10.88 9.70 -7.77
C ILE A 169 10.97 10.92 -8.71
N ALA A 170 10.70 12.13 -8.20
CA ALA A 170 10.78 13.35 -9.01
C ALA A 170 12.18 13.58 -9.60
N GLN A 171 13.23 13.38 -8.80
CA GLN A 171 14.62 13.45 -9.25
C GLN A 171 14.98 12.38 -10.27
N LYS A 172 14.38 11.18 -10.19
CA LYS A 172 14.62 10.12 -11.16
C LYS A 172 13.94 10.45 -12.49
N LEU A 173 12.70 10.92 -12.45
CA LEU A 173 11.92 11.30 -13.63
C LEU A 173 12.54 12.50 -14.35
N SER A 174 13.05 13.49 -13.61
CA SER A 174 13.70 14.66 -14.21
C SER A 174 14.96 14.32 -15.01
N ARG A 175 15.60 13.16 -14.75
CA ARG A 175 16.78 12.68 -15.49
C ARG A 175 16.43 11.86 -16.74
N ILE A 176 15.19 11.40 -16.89
CA ILE A 176 14.76 10.57 -18.03
C ILE A 176 14.28 11.46 -19.18
N ASN A 177 13.84 12.68 -18.89
CA ASN A 177 13.37 13.64 -19.89
C ASN A 177 14.49 14.52 -20.50
N TYR A 178 15.74 14.04 -20.49
CA TYR A 178 16.89 14.63 -21.19
C TYR A 178 17.59 13.57 -22.04
#